data_AF-A0A3P7M998-F1
#
_entry.id   AF-A0A3P7M998-F1
#
_cell.length_a   1.000
_cell.length_b   1.000
_cell.length_c   1.000
_cell.angle_alpha   90.00
_cell.angle_beta   90.00
_cell.angle_gamma   90.00
#
_symmetry.space_group_name_H-M   'P 1'
#
loop_
_entity.id
_entity.type
_entity.pdbx_description
1 polymer ?
#
loop_
_entity_poly.entity_id
_entity_poly.type
_entity_poly.pdbx_seq_one_letter_code
_entity_poly.pdbx_strand_id
1 'polypeptide(L)'
;MEDLVWKSKDPDVALVHQMPFYTDQRGFLNALEKICFACALGRSAMSLNYMGVLCFTGMSYIVKKPILDKYGGYAYFGKYLAEDFFFSKELHKK
;
A
#
# COMPACT_ATOMS: atom_id res chain seq x y z
N MET A 1 3.57 12.14 -5.63
CA MET A 1 4.54 11.71 -4.60
C MET A 1 4.57 12.65 -3.39
N GLU A 2 4.46 13.96 -3.57
CA GLU A 2 4.46 14.92 -2.46
C GLU A 2 3.38 14.65 -1.40
N ASP A 3 2.16 14.27 -1.81
CA ASP A 3 1.07 13.94 -0.89
C ASP A 3 1.39 12.70 -0.01
N LEU A 4 1.97 11.65 -0.60
CA LEU A 4 2.42 10.46 0.14
C LEU A 4 3.46 10.82 1.22
N VAL A 5 4.41 11.70 0.87
CA VAL A 5 5.45 12.17 1.80
C VAL A 5 4.84 13.05 2.89
N TRP A 6 3.85 13.88 2.56
CA TRP A 6 3.17 14.71 3.54
C TRP A 6 2.41 13.84 4.57
N LYS A 7 1.68 12.82 4.11
CA LYS A 7 0.99 11.87 4.98
C LYS A 7 1.93 11.03 5.83
N SER A 8 3.12 10.69 5.34
CA SER A 8 4.08 9.89 6.10
C SER A 8 4.76 10.65 7.25
N LYS A 9 4.66 11.99 7.29
CA LYS A 9 5.18 12.81 8.39
C LYS A 9 4.40 12.64 9.71
N ASP A 10 3.15 12.19 9.63
CA ASP A 10 2.35 11.92 10.81
C ASP A 10 3.03 10.82 11.66
N PRO A 11 3.31 11.04 12.96
CA PRO A 11 3.97 10.05 13.81
C PRO A 11 3.21 8.72 13.90
N ASP A 12 1.88 8.76 13.85
CA ASP A 12 1.00 7.59 14.02
C ASP A 12 0.87 6.75 12.73
N VAL A 13 1.38 7.26 11.61
CA VAL A 13 1.32 6.58 10.31
C VAL A 13 2.61 5.80 10.05
N ALA A 14 2.52 4.48 9.95
CA ALA A 14 3.67 3.62 9.66
C ALA A 14 3.97 3.49 8.15
N LEU A 15 2.91 3.44 7.35
CA LEU A 15 2.94 3.18 5.93
C LEU A 15 1.83 3.97 5.23
N VAL A 16 2.15 4.53 4.05
CA VAL A 16 1.18 5.19 3.18
C VAL A 16 1.26 4.53 1.82
N HIS A 17 0.13 4.11 1.26
CA HIS A 17 0.06 3.54 -0.07
C HIS A 17 -0.85 4.36 -0.98
N GLN A 18 -0.63 4.26 -2.29
CA GLN A 18 -1.49 4.83 -3.32
C GLN A 18 -1.96 3.70 -4.24
N MET A 19 -3.13 3.87 -4.86
CA MET A 19 -3.55 2.98 -5.93
C MET A 19 -2.58 3.07 -7.11
N PRO A 20 -2.07 1.94 -7.62
CA PRO A 20 -1.16 1.96 -8.76
C PRO A 20 -1.96 2.34 -10.01
N PHE A 21 -1.54 3.43 -10.66
CA PHE A 21 -1.97 3.78 -12.00
C PHE A 21 -0.73 3.74 -12.89
N TYR A 22 -0.80 3.03 -14.01
CA TYR A 22 0.36 2.81 -14.88
C TYR A 22 0.87 4.11 -15.50
N THR A 23 0.04 4.79 -16.29
CA THR A 23 0.32 6.12 -16.86
C THR A 23 -0.95 6.70 -17.47
N ASP A 24 -1.02 8.01 -17.65
CA ASP A 24 -2.21 8.62 -18.23
C ASP A 24 -2.22 8.40 -19.75
N GLN A 25 -3.06 7.45 -20.18
CA GLN A 25 -3.22 7.11 -21.60
C GLN A 25 -4.65 7.39 -22.09
N ARG A 26 -4.83 7.56 -23.40
CA ARG A 26 -6.19 7.63 -23.97
C ARG A 26 -6.64 6.25 -24.40
N GLY A 27 -7.94 5.99 -24.29
CA GLY A 27 -8.56 4.78 -24.82
C GLY A 27 -9.28 3.92 -23.78
N PHE A 28 -9.95 2.89 -24.28
CA PHE A 28 -10.81 2.01 -23.49
C PHE A 28 -10.05 1.24 -22.40
N LEU A 29 -8.83 0.77 -22.69
CA LEU A 29 -8.05 -0.01 -21.73
C LEU A 29 -7.67 0.82 -20.49
N ASN A 30 -7.30 2.09 -20.67
CA ASN A 30 -7.04 3.01 -19.54
C ASN A 30 -8.31 3.31 -18.74
N ALA A 31 -9.47 3.43 -19.42
CA ALA A 31 -10.74 3.60 -18.72
C ALA A 31 -11.07 2.37 -17.85
N LEU A 32 -10.85 1.16 -18.37
CA LEU A 32 -10.99 -0.08 -17.60
C LEU A 32 -10.00 -0.15 -16.43
N GLU A 33 -8.73 0.20 -16.64
CA GLU A 33 -7.72 0.25 -15.59
C GLU A 33 -8.14 1.19 -14.45
N LYS A 34 -8.58 2.41 -14.79
CA LYS A 34 -9.08 3.38 -13.81
C LYS A 34 -10.31 2.86 -13.08
N ILE A 35 -11.25 2.18 -13.75
CA ILE A 35 -12.42 1.58 -13.09
C ILE A 35 -11.99 0.44 -12.14
N CYS A 36 -11.07 -0.42 -12.56
CA CYS A 36 -10.58 -1.51 -11.73
C CYS A 36 -9.83 -0.99 -10.49
N PHE A 37 -8.82 -0.14 -10.67
CA PHE A 37 -7.98 0.35 -9.58
C PHE A 37 -8.63 1.47 -8.77
N ALA A 38 -9.20 2.51 -9.41
CA ALA A 38 -9.76 3.64 -8.67
C ALA A 38 -11.12 3.31 -8.01
N CYS A 39 -11.93 2.47 -8.64
CA CYS A 39 -13.28 2.15 -8.14
C CYS A 39 -13.31 0.85 -7.34
N ALA A 40 -13.06 -0.31 -7.98
CA ALA A 40 -13.23 -1.59 -7.31
C ALA A 40 -12.16 -1.82 -6.22
N LEU A 41 -10.89 -1.82 -6.60
CA LEU A 41 -9.80 -2.01 -5.64
C LEU A 41 -9.65 -0.83 -4.68
N GLY A 42 -9.86 0.42 -5.14
CA GLY A 42 -9.80 1.60 -4.28
C GLY A 42 -10.81 1.55 -3.12
N ARG A 43 -12.07 1.19 -3.40
CA ARG A 43 -13.08 1.01 -2.35
C ARG A 43 -12.72 -0.14 -1.40
N SER A 44 -12.26 -1.26 -1.94
CA SER A 44 -11.83 -2.40 -1.13
C SER A 44 -10.65 -2.05 -0.24
N ALA A 45 -9.64 -1.34 -0.76
CA ALA A 45 -8.46 -0.91 -0.02
C ALA A 45 -8.83 0.04 1.13
N MET A 46 -9.73 1.00 0.91
CA MET A 46 -10.23 1.87 1.98
C MET A 46 -10.94 1.07 3.08
N SER A 47 -11.78 0.11 2.68
CA SER A 47 -12.53 -0.73 3.62
C SER A 47 -11.59 -1.65 4.42
N LEU A 48 -10.61 -2.25 3.76
CA LEU A 48 -9.59 -3.10 4.36
C LEU A 48 -8.64 -2.32 5.29
N ASN A 49 -8.30 -1.08 4.94
CA ASN A 49 -7.53 -0.19 5.80
C ASN A 49 -8.29 0.09 7.10
N TYR A 50 -9.59 0.38 7.00
CA TYR A 50 -10.44 0.56 8.18
C TYR A 50 -10.53 -0.69 9.06
N MET A 51 -10.53 -1.88 8.43
CA MET A 51 -10.55 -3.17 9.14
C MET A 51 -9.17 -3.60 9.69
N GLY A 52 -8.09 -2.85 9.41
CA GLY A 52 -6.73 -3.22 9.82
C GLY A 52 -6.16 -4.43 9.06
N VAL A 53 -6.73 -4.75 7.90
CA VAL A 53 -6.30 -5.84 7.00
C VAL A 53 -5.83 -5.22 5.68
N LEU A 54 -5.07 -4.14 5.76
CA LEU A 54 -4.64 -3.40 4.59
C LEU A 54 -3.78 -4.29 3.69
N CYS A 55 -4.26 -4.57 2.48
CA CYS A 55 -3.47 -5.19 1.43
C CYS A 55 -3.06 -4.10 0.45
N PHE A 56 -1.81 -3.66 0.52
CA PHE A 56 -1.23 -2.80 -0.51
C PHE A 56 -0.41 -3.70 -1.42
N THR A 57 -0.72 -3.69 -2.71
CA THR A 57 0.13 -4.34 -3.72
C THR A 57 1.49 -3.65 -3.66
N GLY A 58 2.61 -4.38 -3.66
CA GLY A 58 4.00 -3.89 -3.53
C GLY A 58 4.49 -2.78 -4.49
N MET A 59 3.58 -2.11 -5.19
CA MET A 59 3.78 -0.92 -6.00
C MET A 59 3.21 0.31 -5.28
N SER A 60 3.92 1.44 -5.36
CA SER A 60 3.41 2.77 -4.98
C SER A 60 3.07 2.97 -3.49
N TYR A 61 4.01 2.64 -2.60
CA TYR A 61 3.90 2.95 -1.16
C TYR A 61 5.19 3.57 -0.58
N ILE A 62 5.05 4.23 0.57
CA ILE A 62 6.14 4.73 1.40
C ILE A 62 6.01 4.10 2.78
N VAL A 63 7.10 3.50 3.28
CA VAL A 63 7.19 2.95 4.63
C VAL A 63 8.28 3.68 5.41
N LYS A 64 8.05 3.89 6.70
CA LYS A 64 9.09 4.41 7.60
C LYS A 64 10.19 3.37 7.79
N LYS A 65 11.40 3.70 7.35
CA LYS A 65 12.57 2.81 7.45
C LYS A 65 12.80 2.22 8.86
N PRO A 66 12.72 2.99 9.97
CA PRO A 66 12.89 2.42 11.31
C PRO A 66 11.89 1.33 11.68
N ILE A 67 10.71 1.32 11.06
CA ILE A 67 9.68 0.29 11.28
C ILE A 67 10.07 -0.99 10.54
N LEU A 68 10.53 -0.86 9.30
CA LEU A 68 10.98 -1.99 8.49
C LEU A 68 12.27 -2.61 9.06
N ASP A 69 13.18 -1.79 9.57
CA ASP A 69 14.44 -2.23 10.17
C ASP A 69 14.23 -3.10 11.43
N LYS A 70 13.11 -2.92 12.17
CA LYS A 70 12.75 -3.79 13.32
C LYS A 70 12.60 -5.25 12.94
N TYR A 71 12.21 -5.52 11.69
CA TYR A 71 12.02 -6.88 11.17
C TYR A 71 13.25 -7.37 10.40
N GLY A 72 14.34 -6.59 10.33
CA GLY A 72 15.50 -6.94 9.50
C GLY A 72 15.24 -6.75 8.00
N GLY A 73 14.30 -5.88 7.63
CA GLY A 73 13.94 -5.63 6.24
C GLY A 73 12.89 -6.58 5.67
N TYR A 74 12.61 -6.45 4.37
CA TYR A 74 11.70 -7.35 3.66
C TYR A 74 12.23 -8.79 3.53
N ALA A 75 13.53 -9.03 3.74
CA ALA A 75 14.11 -10.37 3.75
C ALA A 75 13.40 -11.30 4.76
N TYR A 76 12.94 -10.77 5.90
CA TYR A 76 12.18 -11.52 6.89
C TYR A 76 10.82 -11.99 6.35
N PHE A 77 10.16 -11.16 5.55
CA PHE A 77 8.85 -11.46 4.95
C PHE A 77 8.96 -12.19 3.61
N GLY A 78 10.16 -12.28 3.01
CA GLY A 78 10.40 -12.95 1.72
C GLY A 78 10.14 -14.46 1.70
N LYS A 79 9.84 -15.08 2.85
CA LYS A 79 9.29 -16.44 2.94
C LYS A 79 7.82 -16.52 2.50
N TYR A 80 7.13 -15.39 2.40
CA TYR A 80 5.76 -15.28 1.92
C TYR A 80 5.75 -14.68 0.53
N LEU A 81 4.88 -15.21 -0.34
CA LEU A 81 4.65 -14.65 -1.69
C LEU A 81 3.92 -13.29 -1.65
N ALA A 82 3.23 -13.00 -0.55
CA ALA A 82 2.53 -11.75 -0.30
C ALA A 82 3.18 -11.02 0.88
N GLU A 83 4.48 -10.76 0.76
CA GLU A 83 5.30 -10.16 1.82
C GLU A 83 4.75 -8.82 2.32
N ASP A 84 4.15 -8.04 1.42
CA ASP A 84 3.48 -6.76 1.66
C ASP A 84 2.28 -6.91 2.60
N PHE A 85 1.41 -7.88 2.32
CA PHE A 85 0.25 -8.21 3.14
C PHE A 85 0.66 -8.65 4.55
N PHE A 86 1.65 -9.54 4.66
CA PHE A 86 2.09 -10.02 5.96
C PHE A 86 2.78 -8.92 6.77
N PHE A 87 3.57 -8.06 6.13
CA PHE A 87 4.15 -6.89 6.79
C PHE A 87 3.06 -5.94 7.31
N SER A 88 2.06 -5.62 6.46
CA SER A 88 0.90 -4.82 6.86
C SER A 88 0.17 -5.39 8.09
N LYS A 89 -0.03 -6.71 8.10
CA LYS A 89 -0.67 -7.41 9.22
C LYS A 89 0.14 -7.24 10.52
N GLU A 90 1.47 -7.28 10.46
CA GLU A 90 2.32 -7.03 11.63
C GLU A 90 2.22 -5.56 12.10
N LEU A 91 2.03 -4.60 11.20
CA LEU A 91 1.84 -3.19 11.57
C LEU A 91 0.52 -2.94 12.31
N HIS A 92 -0.53 -3.72 12.00
CA HIS A 92 -1.83 -3.60 12.65
C HIS A 92 -1.97 -4.45 13.92
N LYS A 93 -1.02 -5.34 14.21
CA LYS A 93 -1.00 -6.08 15.49
C LYS A 93 -0.59 -5.13 16.61
N LYS A 94 -1.40 -5.08 17.67
CA LYS A 94 -1.07 -4.40 18.93
C LYS A 94 -0.04 -5.19 19.72
#